data_AF-A0AAP0NEE5-F1
#
_entry.id   AF-A0AAP0NEE5-F1
#
_cell.length_a   1.000
_cell.length_b   1.000
_cell.length_c   1.000
_cell.angle_alpha   90.00
_cell.angle_beta   90.00
_cell.angle_gamma   90.00
#
_symmetry.space_group_name_H-M   'P 1'
#
loop_
_entity.id
_entity.type
_entity.pdbx_description
1 polymer ?
#
loop_
_entity_poly.entity_id
_entity_poly.type
_entity_poly.pdbx_seq_one_letter_code
_entity_poly.pdbx_strand_id
1 'polypeptide(L)'
;MVMLHTNLHHTTNEANARSVLLDFLNVGISLSDLWEAFSASDPRFAELARHLGGARVLRQDPLECLIQFLCSSNNNIGRITRMVDFVSSLGNHLGTVEGFEFHEFPSLERLSLVLEGELRDAGFGYSRAKYIIGTVNALQSKPGGGTEWLASLRELDLQEAIDALSTLPGVGPKVAACIALFSLDQHHAIPVDTHVWQIATRYLIPELAGARLTPKLCSRVA
;
A
#
# COMPACT_ATOMS: atom_id res chain seq x y z
N MET A 1 -6.27 4.47 -9.04
CA MET A 1 -7.64 3.95 -8.83
C MET A 1 -7.71 3.58 -7.37
N VAL A 2 -8.52 4.31 -6.59
CA VAL A 2 -8.79 4.01 -5.19
C VAL A 2 -9.97 3.04 -5.21
N MET A 3 -9.82 1.83 -4.68
CA MET A 3 -10.92 0.89 -4.53
C MET A 3 -11.22 0.71 -3.05
N LEU A 4 -12.49 0.88 -2.70
CA LEU A 4 -12.98 0.86 -1.34
C LEU A 4 -13.47 -0.56 -1.06
N HIS A 5 -12.62 -1.38 -0.44
CA HIS A 5 -13.05 -2.67 0.11
C HIS A 5 -13.48 -2.49 1.56
N THR A 6 -14.76 -2.20 1.74
CA THR A 6 -15.48 -2.44 2.99
C THR A 6 -16.91 -2.75 2.58
N ASN A 7 -17.50 -3.84 3.08
CA ASN A 7 -18.92 -4.20 3.13
C ASN A 7 -19.96 -3.12 2.71
N LEU A 8 -19.88 -2.60 1.49
CA LEU A 8 -20.79 -1.63 0.91
C LEU A 8 -21.96 -2.34 0.23
N HIS A 9 -21.86 -3.66 0.13
CA HIS A 9 -22.88 -4.52 -0.43
C HIS A 9 -24.06 -4.58 0.54
N HIS A 10 -25.02 -3.69 0.24
CA HIS A 10 -26.40 -3.56 0.76
C HIS A 10 -26.74 -2.37 1.65
N THR A 11 -25.88 -1.35 1.80
CA THR A 11 -26.33 -0.13 2.50
C THR A 11 -26.69 0.97 1.52
N THR A 12 -27.99 1.18 1.27
CA THR A 12 -28.57 2.42 0.72
C THR A 12 -28.40 3.62 1.66
N ASN A 13 -27.59 3.49 2.71
CA ASN A 13 -27.43 4.48 3.76
C ASN A 13 -26.22 5.36 3.46
N GLU A 14 -26.49 6.58 3.00
CA GLU A 14 -25.51 7.63 2.75
C GLU A 14 -24.55 7.86 3.94
N ALA A 15 -25.04 7.74 5.18
CA ALA A 15 -24.22 7.93 6.36
C ALA A 15 -23.10 6.87 6.48
N ASN A 16 -23.37 5.62 6.10
CA ASN A 16 -22.39 4.55 6.12
C ASN A 16 -21.32 4.77 5.04
N ALA A 17 -21.75 5.09 3.81
CA ALA A 17 -20.84 5.40 2.70
C ALA A 17 -19.94 6.60 3.04
N ARG A 18 -20.50 7.65 3.67
CA ARG A 18 -19.73 8.79 4.17
C ARG A 18 -18.71 8.38 5.23
N SER A 19 -19.09 7.53 6.19
CA SER A 19 -18.18 7.06 7.23
C SER A 19 -16.99 6.31 6.65
N VAL A 20 -17.24 5.38 5.72
CA VAL A 20 -16.21 4.60 5.02
C VAL A 20 -15.27 5.52 4.24
N LEU A 21 -15.82 6.50 3.51
CA LEU A 21 -15.01 7.43 2.75
C LEU A 21 -14.12 8.31 3.65
N LEU A 22 -14.65 8.78 4.78
CA LEU A 22 -13.88 9.57 5.74
C LEU A 22 -12.77 8.74 6.40
N ASP A 23 -13.02 7.47 6.68
CA ASP A 23 -12.02 6.53 7.20
C ASP A 23 -10.92 6.27 6.17
N PHE A 24 -11.29 5.94 4.93
CA PHE A 24 -10.34 5.71 3.83
C PHE A 24 -9.46 6.93 3.52
N LEU A 25 -10.09 8.12 3.50
CA LEU A 25 -9.37 9.37 3.36
C LEU A 25 -8.62 9.75 4.64
N ASN A 26 -8.73 9.00 5.73
CA ASN A 26 -8.03 9.23 6.99
C ASN A 26 -8.31 10.62 7.59
N VAL A 27 -9.56 11.09 7.47
CA VAL A 27 -9.96 12.48 7.81
C VAL A 27 -9.86 12.77 9.32
N GLY A 28 -9.81 11.74 10.16
CA GLY A 28 -9.59 11.90 11.60
C GLY A 28 -8.25 12.56 11.96
N ILE A 29 -7.27 12.54 11.04
CA ILE A 29 -5.98 13.21 11.22
C ILE A 29 -6.03 14.64 10.68
N SER A 30 -5.77 15.62 11.57
CA SER A 30 -5.62 17.03 11.20
C SER A 30 -4.34 17.24 10.41
N LEU A 31 -4.49 17.51 9.10
CA LEU A 31 -3.35 17.89 8.26
C LEU A 31 -2.75 19.21 8.67
N SER A 32 -3.57 20.17 9.13
CA SER A 32 -3.10 21.47 9.60
C SER A 32 -2.12 21.32 10.76
N ASP A 33 -2.48 20.56 11.78
CA ASP A 33 -1.65 20.36 12.97
C ASP A 33 -0.31 19.67 12.60
N LEU A 34 -0.37 18.63 11.75
CA LEU A 34 0.83 17.94 11.27
C LEU A 34 1.73 18.88 10.46
N TRP A 35 1.14 19.66 9.58
CA TRP A 35 1.88 20.55 8.70
C TRP A 35 2.51 21.71 9.46
N GLU A 36 1.85 22.24 10.49
CA GLU A 36 2.43 23.21 11.41
C GLU A 36 3.67 22.62 12.12
N ALA A 37 3.54 21.42 12.69
CA ALA A 37 4.65 20.73 13.36
C ALA A 37 5.83 20.45 12.42
N PHE A 38 5.56 19.95 11.21
CA PHE A 38 6.59 19.66 10.21
C PHE A 38 7.25 20.93 9.68
N SER A 39 6.47 22.00 9.43
CA SER A 39 6.99 23.30 8.99
C SER A 39 7.87 23.96 10.05
N ALA A 40 7.52 23.79 11.34
CA ALA A 40 8.36 24.26 12.45
C ALA A 40 9.67 23.48 12.59
N SER A 41 9.67 22.20 12.21
CA SER A 41 10.82 21.29 12.32
C SER A 41 11.78 21.39 11.12
N ASP A 42 11.30 21.69 9.92
CA ASP A 42 12.13 21.80 8.72
C ASP A 42 11.69 22.96 7.79
N PRO A 43 12.51 24.01 7.62
CA PRO A 43 12.22 25.11 6.71
C PRO A 43 11.96 24.70 5.25
N ARG A 44 12.57 23.59 4.79
CA ARG A 44 12.35 23.06 3.44
C ARG A 44 10.95 22.48 3.30
N PHE A 45 10.47 21.81 4.36
CA PHE A 45 9.09 21.35 4.40
C PHE A 45 8.14 22.55 4.37
N ALA A 46 8.42 23.61 5.14
CA ALA A 46 7.60 24.82 5.17
C ALA A 46 7.46 25.48 3.78
N GLU A 47 8.53 25.48 2.98
CA GLU A 47 8.48 25.95 1.59
C GLU A 47 7.62 25.05 0.70
N LEU A 48 7.79 23.72 0.80
CA LEU A 48 7.06 22.74 -0.01
C LEU A 48 5.58 22.64 0.35
N ALA A 49 5.22 22.78 1.63
CA ALA A 49 3.85 22.69 2.12
C ALA A 49 2.90 23.61 1.35
N ARG A 50 3.36 24.81 0.98
CA ARG A 50 2.59 25.79 0.19
C ARG A 50 2.11 25.27 -1.17
N HIS A 51 2.78 24.26 -1.72
CA HIS A 51 2.49 23.69 -3.05
C HIS A 51 1.78 22.33 -2.99
N LEU A 52 1.73 21.68 -1.82
CA LEU A 52 1.25 20.30 -1.69
C LEU A 52 -0.11 20.20 -0.99
N GLY A 53 -0.87 21.30 -0.97
CA GLY A 53 -2.09 21.48 -0.17
C GLY A 53 -3.04 20.29 -0.26
N GLY A 54 -3.41 19.71 0.89
CA GLY A 54 -4.35 18.59 0.97
C GLY A 54 -3.75 17.20 0.72
N ALA A 55 -2.44 17.08 0.50
CA ALA A 55 -1.77 15.79 0.40
C ALA A 55 -1.91 15.00 1.71
N ARG A 56 -2.49 13.80 1.64
CA ARG A 56 -2.74 12.93 2.79
C ARG A 56 -2.46 11.47 2.49
N VAL A 57 -2.14 10.73 3.54
CA VAL A 57 -1.96 9.28 3.49
C VAL A 57 -3.34 8.62 3.57
N LEU A 58 -3.64 7.75 2.62
CA LEU A 58 -4.87 6.96 2.59
C LEU A 58 -4.77 5.78 3.55
N ARG A 59 -5.91 5.33 4.08
CA ARG A 59 -6.06 4.16 4.95
C ARG A 59 -6.73 3.03 4.16
N GLN A 60 -5.93 2.27 3.43
CA GLN A 60 -6.38 1.25 2.49
C GLN A 60 -6.68 -0.09 3.19
N ASP A 61 -7.43 -0.96 2.50
CA ASP A 61 -7.58 -2.36 2.89
C ASP A 61 -6.21 -3.08 2.85
N PRO A 62 -5.84 -3.89 3.87
CA PRO A 62 -4.56 -4.57 3.91
C PRO A 62 -4.30 -5.56 2.78
N LEU A 63 -5.31 -6.30 2.32
CA LEU A 63 -5.17 -7.27 1.23
C LEU A 63 -4.95 -6.55 -0.10
N GLU A 64 -5.79 -5.57 -0.40
CA GLU A 64 -5.64 -4.76 -1.61
C GLU A 64 -4.28 -4.06 -1.64
N CYS A 65 -3.90 -3.39 -0.54
CA CYS A 65 -2.64 -2.68 -0.42
C CYS A 65 -1.43 -3.63 -0.63
N LEU A 66 -1.47 -4.82 -0.04
CA LEU A 66 -0.43 -5.85 -0.23
C LEU A 66 -0.27 -6.25 -1.70
N ILE A 67 -1.36 -6.57 -2.40
CA ILE A 67 -1.30 -6.98 -3.81
C ILE A 67 -0.83 -5.83 -4.71
N GLN A 68 -1.30 -4.60 -4.47
CA GLN A 68 -0.86 -3.41 -5.19
C GLN A 68 0.66 -3.18 -5.04
N PHE A 69 1.21 -3.33 -3.83
CA PHE A 69 2.64 -3.11 -3.62
C PHE A 69 3.51 -4.26 -4.13
N LEU A 70 3.01 -5.51 -4.17
CA LEU A 70 3.68 -6.61 -4.89
C LEU A 70 3.82 -6.31 -6.39
N CYS A 71 2.84 -5.61 -6.97
CA CYS A 71 2.89 -5.13 -8.36
C CYS A 71 3.92 -4.01 -8.57
N SER A 72 4.22 -3.23 -7.52
CA SER A 72 5.01 -2.00 -7.59
C SER A 72 6.54 -2.20 -7.68
N SER A 73 7.06 -3.29 -7.13
CA SER A 73 8.51 -3.50 -6.97
C SER A 73 9.26 -3.43 -8.31
N ASN A 74 10.22 -2.50 -8.39
CA ASN A 74 11.03 -2.22 -9.59
C ASN A 74 10.18 -2.11 -10.87
N ASN A 75 9.26 -1.14 -10.88
CA ASN A 75 8.28 -0.97 -11.95
C ASN A 75 7.91 0.50 -12.16
N ASN A 76 7.13 0.80 -13.20
CA ASN A 76 6.60 2.14 -13.46
C ASN A 76 5.08 2.20 -13.26
N ILE A 77 4.58 3.40 -12.94
CA ILE A 77 3.17 3.64 -12.61
C ILE A 77 2.24 3.10 -13.69
N GLY A 78 2.52 3.35 -14.98
CA GLY A 78 1.66 2.90 -16.07
C GLY A 78 1.50 1.37 -16.15
N ARG A 79 2.56 0.60 -15.88
CA ARG A 79 2.47 -0.86 -15.82
C ARG A 79 1.82 -1.35 -14.52
N ILE A 80 2.09 -0.68 -13.40
CA ILE A 80 1.46 -0.99 -12.11
C ILE A 80 -0.06 -0.83 -12.23
N THR A 81 -0.54 0.28 -12.78
CA THR A 81 -1.96 0.54 -12.99
C THR A 81 -2.62 -0.57 -13.78
N ARG A 82 -2.07 -0.97 -14.94
CA ARG A 82 -2.65 -2.07 -15.73
C ARG A 82 -2.72 -3.41 -14.99
N MET A 83 -1.71 -3.72 -14.18
CA MET A 83 -1.72 -4.95 -13.39
C MET A 83 -2.78 -4.89 -12.29
N VAL A 84 -2.89 -3.76 -11.59
CA VAL A 84 -3.94 -3.56 -10.58
C VAL A 84 -5.33 -3.62 -11.23
N ASP A 85 -5.53 -2.97 -12.38
CA ASP A 85 -6.79 -3.02 -13.12
C ASP A 85 -7.17 -4.46 -13.51
N PHE A 86 -6.18 -5.27 -13.91
CA PHE A 86 -6.39 -6.71 -14.16
C PHE A 86 -6.78 -7.46 -12.89
N VAL A 87 -6.10 -7.24 -11.76
CA VAL A 87 -6.47 -7.93 -10.52
C VAL A 87 -7.90 -7.54 -10.13
N SER A 88 -8.23 -6.27 -10.20
CA SER A 88 -9.54 -5.75 -9.82
C SER A 88 -10.66 -6.28 -10.70
N SER A 89 -10.43 -6.49 -12.00
CA SER A 89 -11.45 -7.07 -12.88
C SER A 89 -11.78 -8.54 -12.58
N LEU A 90 -11.01 -9.20 -11.71
CA LEU A 90 -11.32 -10.55 -11.21
C LEU A 90 -12.40 -10.55 -10.11
N GLY A 91 -12.66 -9.39 -9.50
CA GLY A 91 -13.68 -9.20 -8.48
C GLY A 91 -15.07 -8.94 -9.07
N ASN A 92 -16.05 -8.69 -8.19
CA ASN A 92 -17.44 -8.50 -8.59
C ASN A 92 -17.62 -7.16 -9.32
N HIS A 93 -18.24 -7.17 -10.49
CA HIS A 93 -18.58 -5.94 -11.19
C HIS A 93 -19.66 -5.15 -10.42
N LEU A 94 -19.36 -3.88 -10.13
CA LEU A 94 -20.21 -2.96 -9.37
C LEU A 94 -21.09 -2.10 -10.28
N GLY A 95 -20.58 -1.78 -11.48
CA GLY A 95 -21.27 -0.92 -12.44
C GLY A 95 -20.31 -0.07 -13.26
N THR A 96 -20.90 0.62 -14.24
CA THR A 96 -20.19 1.51 -15.14
C THR A 96 -20.56 2.97 -14.84
N VAL A 97 -19.58 3.84 -14.65
CA VAL A 97 -19.80 5.29 -14.48
C VAL A 97 -18.92 6.03 -15.48
N GLU A 98 -19.53 6.87 -16.32
CA GLU A 98 -18.83 7.65 -17.36
C GLU A 98 -17.90 6.83 -18.27
N GLY A 99 -18.26 5.56 -18.52
CA GLY A 99 -17.47 4.63 -19.35
C GLY A 99 -16.32 3.93 -18.62
N PHE A 100 -16.20 4.11 -17.31
CA PHE A 100 -15.28 3.37 -16.46
C PHE A 100 -16.00 2.22 -15.76
N GLU A 101 -15.43 1.02 -15.86
CA GLU A 101 -15.92 -0.19 -15.19
C GLU A 101 -15.38 -0.25 -13.76
N PHE A 102 -16.26 -0.35 -12.77
CA PHE A 102 -15.89 -0.47 -11.36
C PHE A 102 -16.10 -1.90 -10.89
N HIS A 103 -15.10 -2.42 -10.19
CA HIS A 103 -15.13 -3.75 -9.60
C HIS A 103 -14.78 -3.65 -8.12
N GLU A 104 -15.36 -4.54 -7.32
CA GLU A 104 -14.86 -4.84 -5.99
C GLU A 104 -13.47 -5.45 -6.11
N PHE A 105 -12.57 -5.16 -5.16
CA PHE A 105 -11.31 -5.89 -5.13
C PHE A 105 -11.58 -7.38 -4.85
N PRO A 106 -10.92 -8.32 -5.56
CA PRO A 106 -11.20 -9.74 -5.38
C PRO A 106 -10.86 -10.22 -3.97
N SER A 107 -11.72 -11.06 -3.41
CA SER A 107 -11.46 -11.73 -2.13
C SER A 107 -10.23 -12.64 -2.22
N LEU A 108 -9.68 -13.03 -1.07
CA LEU A 108 -8.55 -13.96 -1.02
C LEU A 108 -8.89 -15.30 -1.67
N GLU A 109 -10.13 -15.80 -1.48
CA GLU A 109 -10.64 -17.01 -2.12
C GLU A 109 -10.65 -16.86 -3.63
N ARG A 110 -11.13 -15.72 -4.15
CA ARG A 110 -11.16 -15.48 -5.59
C ARG A 110 -9.74 -15.42 -6.18
N LEU A 111 -8.82 -14.76 -5.48
CA LEU A 111 -7.40 -14.69 -5.86
C LEU A 111 -6.72 -16.07 -5.86
N SER A 112 -7.14 -16.98 -4.97
CA SER A 112 -6.56 -18.33 -4.89
C SER A 112 -6.88 -19.23 -6.09
N LEU A 113 -7.91 -18.87 -6.86
CA LEU A 113 -8.30 -19.59 -8.07
C LEU A 113 -7.54 -19.12 -9.31
N VAL A 114 -6.78 -18.03 -9.21
CA VAL A 114 -6.02 -17.46 -10.33
C VAL A 114 -4.79 -18.32 -10.60
N LEU A 115 -4.56 -18.66 -11.86
CA LEU A 115 -3.39 -19.42 -12.28
C LEU A 115 -2.20 -18.50 -12.56
N GLU A 116 -0.98 -18.99 -12.32
CA GLU A 116 0.25 -18.24 -12.65
C GLU A 116 0.28 -17.83 -14.14
N GLY A 117 -0.24 -18.68 -15.03
CA GLY A 117 -0.34 -18.42 -16.47
C GLY A 117 -1.15 -17.17 -16.78
N GLU A 118 -2.31 -16.99 -16.14
CA GLU A 118 -3.19 -15.83 -16.34
C GLU A 118 -2.48 -14.53 -15.96
N LEU A 119 -1.78 -14.51 -14.83
CA LEU A 119 -0.98 -13.35 -14.41
C LEU A 119 0.18 -13.07 -15.37
N ARG A 120 0.80 -14.12 -15.91
CA ARG A 120 1.89 -13.96 -16.89
C ARG A 120 1.39 -13.36 -18.19
N ASP A 121 0.24 -13.82 -18.68
CA ASP A 121 -0.41 -13.32 -19.89
C ASP A 121 -0.89 -11.87 -19.70
N ALA A 122 -1.32 -11.51 -18.49
CA ALA A 122 -1.63 -10.14 -18.08
C ALA A 122 -0.39 -9.24 -17.86
N GLY A 123 0.83 -9.74 -18.12
CA GLY A 123 2.03 -8.92 -18.14
C GLY A 123 2.68 -8.68 -16.78
N PHE A 124 2.39 -9.50 -15.76
CA PHE A 124 3.06 -9.44 -14.46
C PHE A 124 4.52 -9.91 -14.54
N GLY A 125 4.81 -10.76 -15.53
CA GLY A 125 6.09 -11.45 -15.68
C GLY A 125 6.25 -12.57 -14.65
N TYR A 126 7.32 -13.35 -14.81
CA TYR A 126 7.52 -14.59 -14.07
C TYR A 126 7.58 -14.38 -12.54
N SER A 127 8.45 -13.50 -12.07
CA SER A 127 8.68 -13.34 -10.63
C SER A 127 7.46 -12.81 -9.88
N ARG A 128 6.74 -11.83 -10.42
CA ARG A 128 5.57 -11.24 -9.74
C ARG A 128 4.36 -12.16 -9.76
N ALA A 129 4.12 -12.86 -10.87
CA ALA A 129 3.09 -13.89 -10.90
C ALA A 129 3.34 -14.91 -9.78
N LYS A 130 4.57 -15.39 -9.63
CA LYS A 130 4.95 -16.28 -8.52
C LYS A 130 4.79 -15.67 -7.14
N TYR A 131 5.15 -14.41 -6.95
CA TYR A 131 5.01 -13.73 -5.66
C TYR A 131 3.55 -13.58 -5.24
N ILE A 132 2.67 -13.23 -6.18
CA ILE A 132 1.22 -13.11 -5.91
C ILE A 132 0.65 -14.47 -5.54
N ILE A 133 0.87 -15.50 -6.37
CA ILE A 133 0.38 -16.86 -6.10
C ILE A 133 0.93 -17.39 -4.76
N GLY A 134 2.24 -17.23 -4.54
CA GLY A 134 2.88 -17.65 -3.30
C GLY A 134 2.35 -16.92 -2.07
N THR A 135 2.09 -15.61 -2.20
CA THR A 135 1.52 -14.79 -1.12
C THR A 135 0.09 -15.20 -0.80
N VAL A 136 -0.75 -15.40 -1.82
CA VAL A 136 -2.14 -15.85 -1.63
C VAL A 136 -2.17 -17.19 -0.92
N ASN A 137 -1.35 -18.16 -1.35
CA ASN A 137 -1.24 -19.47 -0.69
C ASN A 137 -0.74 -19.36 0.76
N ALA A 138 0.26 -18.49 0.99
CA ALA A 138 0.79 -18.26 2.34
C ALA A 138 -0.26 -17.65 3.26
N LEU A 139 -1.06 -16.69 2.76
CA LEU A 139 -2.17 -16.07 3.49
C LEU A 139 -3.26 -17.07 3.85
N GLN A 140 -3.66 -17.95 2.92
CA GLN A 140 -4.65 -19.00 3.21
C GLN A 140 -4.23 -19.94 4.34
N SER A 141 -2.91 -20.09 4.55
CA SER A 141 -2.36 -20.90 5.63
C SER A 141 -2.23 -20.15 6.97
N LYS A 142 -2.54 -18.83 7.01
CA LYS A 142 -2.51 -18.03 8.24
C LYS A 142 -3.79 -18.23 9.06
N PRO A 143 -3.76 -17.99 10.38
CA PRO A 143 -4.95 -17.99 11.21
C PRO A 143 -6.04 -17.06 10.66
N GLY A 144 -7.31 -17.46 10.82
CA GLY A 144 -8.44 -16.61 10.43
C GLY A 144 -8.58 -16.36 8.92
N GLY A 145 -8.04 -17.26 8.08
CA GLY A 145 -8.19 -17.17 6.62
C GLY A 145 -7.35 -16.06 5.97
N GLY A 146 -6.29 -15.58 6.62
CA GLY A 146 -5.35 -14.62 6.05
C GLY A 146 -5.78 -13.16 6.13
N THR A 147 -7.05 -12.84 5.85
CA THR A 147 -7.60 -11.48 5.99
C THR A 147 -7.62 -11.02 7.45
N GLU A 148 -8.06 -11.88 8.38
CA GLU A 148 -7.99 -11.59 9.81
C GLU A 148 -6.54 -11.46 10.31
N TRP A 149 -5.64 -12.30 9.81
CA TRP A 149 -4.21 -12.20 10.13
C TRP A 149 -3.64 -10.85 9.68
N LEU A 150 -3.93 -10.41 8.45
CA LEU A 150 -3.51 -9.09 7.95
C LEU A 150 -4.07 -7.96 8.81
N ALA A 151 -5.35 -8.03 9.19
CA ALA A 151 -5.98 -7.03 10.04
C ALA A 151 -5.33 -6.97 11.43
N SER A 152 -4.95 -8.12 12.01
CA SER A 152 -4.29 -8.19 13.31
C SER A 152 -2.91 -7.51 13.35
N LEU A 153 -2.26 -7.31 12.20
CA LEU A 153 -0.97 -6.63 12.13
C LEU A 153 -1.05 -5.15 12.51
N ARG A 154 -2.25 -4.55 12.52
CA ARG A 154 -2.49 -3.19 13.02
C ARG A 154 -2.16 -3.03 14.50
N GLU A 155 -2.30 -4.10 15.28
CA GLU A 155 -2.09 -4.09 16.72
C GLU A 155 -0.63 -4.35 17.12
N LEU A 156 0.25 -4.61 16.15
CA LEU A 156 1.66 -4.88 16.39
C LEU A 156 2.50 -3.59 16.33
N ASP A 157 3.69 -3.65 16.92
CA ASP A 157 4.70 -2.62 16.71
C ASP A 157 5.21 -2.68 15.25
N LEU A 158 5.66 -1.53 14.71
CA LEU A 158 6.08 -1.41 13.31
C LEU A 158 7.09 -2.48 12.89
N GLN A 159 8.10 -2.73 13.72
CA GLN A 159 9.14 -3.71 13.39
C GLN A 159 8.57 -5.13 13.30
N GLU A 160 7.67 -5.50 14.21
CA GLU A 160 7.00 -6.80 14.21
C GLU A 160 6.07 -6.94 13.01
N ALA A 161 5.32 -5.88 12.65
CA ALA A 161 4.50 -5.86 11.44
C ALA A 161 5.34 -6.00 10.17
N ILE A 162 6.49 -5.31 10.09
CA ILE A 162 7.43 -5.43 8.96
C ILE A 162 7.99 -6.85 8.87
N ASP A 163 8.41 -7.43 9.99
CA ASP A 163 8.98 -8.78 10.03
C ASP A 163 7.94 -9.83 9.65
N ALA A 164 6.72 -9.70 10.16
CA ALA A 164 5.58 -10.56 9.83
C ALA A 164 5.24 -10.50 8.33
N LEU A 165 5.14 -9.30 7.75
CA LEU A 165 4.89 -9.10 6.32
C LEU A 165 6.02 -9.63 5.45
N SER A 166 7.27 -9.48 5.89
CA SER A 166 8.47 -9.93 5.16
C SER A 166 8.58 -11.45 5.06
N THR A 167 7.74 -12.20 5.78
CA THR A 167 7.61 -13.66 5.58
C THR A 167 6.89 -14.03 4.28
N LEU A 168 6.16 -13.08 3.67
CA LEU A 168 5.40 -13.32 2.44
C LEU A 168 6.30 -13.24 1.18
N PRO A 169 6.07 -14.12 0.18
CA PRO A 169 6.86 -14.11 -1.05
C PRO A 169 6.82 -12.76 -1.78
N GLY A 170 8.00 -12.20 -2.05
CA GLY A 170 8.12 -10.93 -2.79
C GLY A 170 7.90 -9.67 -1.93
N VAL A 171 7.63 -9.82 -0.64
CA VAL A 171 7.55 -8.72 0.32
C VAL A 171 8.91 -8.54 0.99
N GLY A 172 9.64 -7.51 0.56
CA GLY A 172 10.85 -7.04 1.25
C GLY A 172 10.57 -5.86 2.18
N PRO A 173 11.58 -5.37 2.92
CA PRO A 173 11.41 -4.30 3.92
C PRO A 173 10.71 -3.04 3.39
N LYS A 174 11.04 -2.61 2.17
CA LYS A 174 10.38 -1.47 1.52
C LYS A 174 8.90 -1.72 1.28
N VAL A 175 8.55 -2.89 0.75
CA VAL A 175 7.16 -3.26 0.45
C VAL A 175 6.38 -3.41 1.75
N ALA A 176 6.97 -4.05 2.76
CA ALA A 176 6.38 -4.17 4.10
C ALA A 176 6.13 -2.79 4.72
N ALA A 177 7.09 -1.87 4.67
CA ALA A 177 6.92 -0.49 5.16
C ALA A 177 5.82 0.27 4.40
N CYS A 178 5.68 0.08 3.08
CA CYS A 178 4.56 0.64 2.33
C CYS A 178 3.21 0.11 2.86
N ILE A 179 3.08 -1.20 3.03
CA ILE A 179 1.84 -1.82 3.52
C ILE A 179 1.54 -1.32 4.95
N ALA A 180 2.57 -1.25 5.81
CA ALA A 180 2.45 -0.72 7.16
C ALA A 180 1.92 0.72 7.18
N LEU A 181 2.52 1.60 6.38
CA LEU A 181 2.14 3.02 6.29
C LEU A 181 0.72 3.21 5.73
N PHE A 182 0.36 2.48 4.66
CA PHE A 182 -0.85 2.75 3.89
C PHE A 182 -2.07 1.90 4.29
N SER A 183 -1.91 0.87 5.13
CA SER A 183 -3.03 -0.01 5.51
C SER A 183 -3.05 -0.49 6.95
N LEU A 184 -1.93 -0.40 7.68
CA LEU A 184 -1.79 -0.92 9.04
C LEU A 184 -1.66 0.17 10.12
N ASP A 185 -2.01 1.41 9.80
CA ASP A 185 -2.02 2.56 10.73
C ASP A 185 -0.63 2.93 11.33
N GLN A 186 0.45 2.42 10.73
CA GLN A 186 1.83 2.70 11.15
C GLN A 186 2.33 4.01 10.52
N HIS A 187 1.79 5.15 10.96
CA HIS A 187 2.08 6.48 10.36
C HIS A 187 3.54 6.96 10.47
N HIS A 188 4.35 6.30 11.31
CA HIS A 188 5.77 6.57 11.46
C HIS A 188 6.65 5.68 10.56
N ALA A 189 6.06 4.78 9.77
CA ALA A 189 6.80 3.95 8.82
C ALA A 189 7.33 4.78 7.64
N ILE A 190 8.61 4.60 7.30
CA ILE A 190 9.27 5.30 6.19
C ILE A 190 9.71 4.27 5.12
N PRO A 191 8.95 4.12 4.02
CA PRO A 191 9.33 3.20 2.95
C PRO A 191 10.52 3.73 2.16
N VAL A 192 11.73 3.27 2.48
CA VAL A 192 12.96 3.74 1.82
C VAL A 192 13.13 3.07 0.45
N ASP A 193 12.84 3.81 -0.60
CA ASP A 193 13.18 3.47 -1.98
C ASP A 193 14.33 4.35 -2.52
N THR A 194 14.59 4.28 -3.83
CA THR A 194 15.64 5.10 -4.46
C THR A 194 15.37 6.60 -4.39
N HIS A 195 14.10 7.03 -4.41
CA HIS A 195 13.73 8.44 -4.37
C HIS A 195 13.85 8.99 -2.94
N VAL A 196 13.33 8.27 -1.95
CA VAL A 196 13.52 8.61 -0.53
C VAL A 196 14.99 8.63 -0.18
N TRP A 197 15.77 7.66 -0.66
CA TRP A 197 17.23 7.64 -0.50
C TRP A 197 17.89 8.88 -1.10
N GLN A 198 17.52 9.29 -2.32
CA GLN A 198 18.07 10.49 -2.95
C GLN A 198 17.73 11.76 -2.16
N ILE A 199 16.51 11.89 -1.65
CA ILE A 199 16.10 13.03 -0.82
C ILE A 199 16.89 13.03 0.49
N ALA A 200 16.93 11.90 1.19
CA ALA A 200 17.61 11.77 2.48
C ALA A 200 19.11 12.06 2.35
N THR A 201 19.80 11.44 1.39
CA THR A 201 21.24 11.64 1.18
C THR A 201 21.60 13.02 0.64
N ARG A 202 20.67 13.73 0.00
CA ARG A 202 20.93 15.09 -0.48
C ARG A 202 20.71 16.15 0.59
N TYR A 203 19.72 15.96 1.45
CA TYR A 203 19.22 17.02 2.32
C TYR A 203 19.32 16.71 3.82
N LEU A 204 19.21 15.46 4.24
CA LEU A 204 19.12 15.07 5.66
C LEU A 204 20.42 14.46 6.19
N ILE A 205 21.01 13.55 5.41
CA ILE A 205 22.16 12.73 5.82
C ILE A 205 23.22 12.75 4.68
N PRO A 206 23.87 13.90 4.42
CA PRO A 206 24.80 14.07 3.31
C PRO A 206 26.05 13.19 3.40
N GLU A 207 26.40 12.70 4.58
CA GLU A 207 27.46 11.71 4.79
C GLU A 207 27.21 10.37 4.09
N LEU A 208 25.96 10.07 3.71
CA LEU A 208 25.60 8.89 2.92
C LEU A 208 25.60 9.16 1.40
N ALA A 209 25.93 10.37 0.96
CA ALA A 209 26.01 10.69 -0.46
C ALA A 209 27.04 9.81 -1.18
N GLY A 210 26.63 9.19 -2.28
CA GLY A 210 27.48 8.26 -3.05
C GLY A 210 27.52 6.83 -2.51
N ALA A 211 26.97 6.56 -1.31
CA ALA A 211 26.82 5.20 -0.82
C ALA A 211 25.71 4.46 -1.58
N ARG A 212 25.90 3.15 -1.79
CA ARG A 212 24.87 2.29 -2.40
C ARG A 212 23.81 1.95 -1.37
N LEU A 213 22.54 2.02 -1.77
CA LEU A 213 21.41 1.58 -0.94
C LEU A 213 21.59 0.10 -0.55
N THR A 214 21.60 -0.18 0.75
CA THR A 214 21.65 -1.53 1.33
C THR A 214 20.63 -1.63 2.46
N PRO A 215 20.15 -2.82 2.82
CA PRO A 215 19.18 -2.99 3.91
C PRO A 215 19.63 -2.33 5.24
N LYS A 216 20.93 -2.45 5.58
CA LYS A 216 21.51 -1.84 6.78
C LYS A 216 21.52 -0.30 6.75
N LEU A 217 21.61 0.30 5.56
CA LEU A 217 21.57 1.75 5.41
C LEU A 217 20.14 2.27 5.33
N CYS A 218 19.18 1.47 4.88
CA CYS A 218 17.76 1.83 4.92
C CYS A 218 17.31 2.16 6.34
N SER A 219 17.73 1.37 7.34
CA SER A 219 17.38 1.58 8.75
C SER A 219 18.05 2.79 9.41
N ARG A 220 18.93 3.51 8.70
CA ARG A 220 19.46 4.81 9.15
C ARG A 220 18.62 5.97 8.64
N VAL A 221 17.82 5.73 7.61
CA VAL A 221 16.95 6.73 6.97
C VAL A 221 15.51 6.56 7.46
N ALA A 222 15.06 5.32 7.62
CA ALA A 222 13.83 4.98 8.34
C ALA A 222 14.02 5.16 9.84
#